data_AF-A0A252DW17-F1
#
_entry.id   AF-A0A252DW17-F1
#
_cell.length_a   1.000
_cell.length_b   1.000
_cell.length_c   1.000
_cell.angle_alpha   90.00
_cell.angle_beta   90.00
_cell.angle_gamma   90.00
#
_symmetry.space_group_name_H-M   'P 1'
#
loop_
_entity.id
_entity.type
_entity.pdbx_description
1 polymer ?
#
loop_
_entity_poly.entity_id
_entity_poly.type
_entity_poly.pdbx_seq_one_letter_code
_entity_poly.pdbx_strand_id
1 'polypeptide(L)'
;MAKIQFSRGIDEDAVPDVRLTRSRTGESGTATFIFVNPKALAQTTTEDITGMYMIDQEGEIITREVKARFVNGRPEALEAIYLIKSAQEWERFIRFMQRYAEENGLEFSKS
;
A
#
# COMPACT_ATOMS: atom_id res chain seq x y z
N MET A 1 3.51 -12.84 -8.63
CA MET A 1 4.06 -11.49 -8.80
C MET A 1 3.04 -10.48 -8.31
N ALA A 2 3.21 -10.06 -7.07
CA ALA A 2 2.40 -9.04 -6.43
C ALA A 2 3.22 -7.75 -6.40
N LYS A 3 2.64 -6.65 -6.87
CA LYS A 3 3.34 -5.38 -7.03
C LYS A 3 2.46 -4.23 -6.54
N ILE A 4 3.11 -3.15 -6.12
CA ILE A 4 2.44 -1.91 -5.75
C ILE A 4 2.90 -0.82 -6.72
N GLN A 5 1.95 -0.02 -7.17
CA GLN A 5 2.17 1.11 -8.06
C GLN A 5 1.44 2.34 -7.52
N PHE A 6 2.05 3.52 -7.60
CA PHE A 6 1.37 4.81 -7.34
C PHE A 6 0.95 5.51 -8.64
N SER A 7 1.67 5.24 -9.71
CA SER A 7 1.34 5.64 -11.07
C SER A 7 1.28 4.40 -11.95
N ARG A 8 0.23 4.30 -12.79
CA ARG A 8 -0.04 3.08 -13.56
C ARG A 8 1.13 2.76 -14.49
N GLY A 9 1.71 1.58 -14.32
CA GLY A 9 2.86 1.11 -15.12
C GLY A 9 4.23 1.38 -14.51
N ILE A 10 4.31 2.07 -13.36
CA ILE A 10 5.55 2.26 -12.61
C ILE A 10 5.50 1.39 -11.35
N ASP A 11 6.30 0.33 -11.34
CA ASP A 11 6.47 -0.54 -10.18
C ASP A 11 7.31 0.15 -9.10
N GLU A 12 6.84 0.12 -7.86
CA GLU A 12 7.59 0.60 -6.71
C GLU A 12 8.52 -0.49 -6.16
N ASP A 13 9.79 -0.13 -5.98
CA ASP A 13 10.79 -0.99 -5.33
C ASP A 13 10.79 -0.79 -3.80
N ALA A 14 10.19 0.29 -3.31
CA ALA A 14 10.16 0.62 -1.90
C ALA A 14 9.20 -0.34 -1.16
N VAL A 15 9.74 -1.09 -0.20
CA VAL A 15 8.95 -1.96 0.66
C VAL A 15 8.28 -1.13 1.75
N PRO A 16 6.94 -1.12 1.85
CA PRO A 16 6.23 -0.34 2.86
C PRO A 16 6.25 -1.00 4.23
N ASP A 17 6.18 -0.19 5.28
CA ASP A 17 5.69 -0.65 6.57
C ASP A 17 4.16 -0.76 6.51
N VAL A 18 3.61 -1.92 6.88
CA VAL A 18 2.20 -2.23 6.75
C VAL A 18 1.58 -2.45 8.11
N ARG A 19 0.71 -1.53 8.50
CA ARG A 19 -0.08 -1.63 9.72
C ARG A 19 -1.52 -2.03 9.40
N LEU A 20 -1.95 -3.16 9.94
CA LEU A 20 -3.31 -3.65 9.79
C LEU A 20 -4.09 -3.45 11.09
N THR A 21 -5.20 -2.70 11.01
CA THR A 21 -6.12 -2.51 12.12
C THR A 21 -7.47 -3.13 11.76
N ARG A 22 -8.06 -3.91 12.66
CA ARG A 22 -9.39 -4.48 12.48
C ARG A 22 -10.36 -3.89 13.48
N SER A 23 -11.59 -3.60 13.06
CA SER A 23 -12.63 -3.14 13.98
C SER A 23 -12.98 -4.20 15.01
N ARG A 24 -13.47 -3.79 16.18
CA ARG A 24 -13.85 -4.72 17.27
C ARG A 24 -14.97 -5.68 16.86
N THR A 25 -15.84 -5.27 15.93
CA THR A 25 -16.91 -6.10 15.37
C THR A 25 -16.42 -7.04 14.27
N GLY A 26 -15.22 -6.80 13.72
CA GLY A 26 -14.58 -7.63 12.70
C GLY A 26 -15.12 -7.43 11.29
N GLU A 27 -16.09 -6.52 11.11
CA GLU A 27 -16.77 -6.22 9.83
C GLU A 27 -15.94 -5.32 8.91
N SER A 28 -15.09 -4.49 9.49
CA SER A 28 -14.26 -3.52 8.76
C SER A 28 -12.82 -3.56 9.21
N GLY A 29 -11.95 -3.11 8.32
CA GLY A 29 -10.52 -3.06 8.55
C GLY A 29 -9.88 -1.88 7.84
N THR A 30 -8.72 -1.49 8.34
CA THR A 30 -7.90 -0.45 7.74
C THR A 30 -6.49 -0.98 7.61
N ALA A 31 -5.98 -1.01 6.39
CA ALA A 31 -4.57 -1.26 6.11
C ALA A 31 -3.90 0.08 5.80
N THR A 32 -2.92 0.44 6.62
CA THR A 32 -2.10 1.63 6.43
C THR A 32 -0.73 1.20 5.93
N PHE A 33 -0.29 1.81 4.84
CA PHE A 33 1.00 1.58 4.21
C PHE A 33 1.84 2.83 4.36
N ILE A 34 3.08 2.69 4.80
CA ILE A 34 4.02 3.79 4.95
C ILE A 34 5.25 3.45 4.12
N PHE A 35 5.43 4.18 3.02
CA PHE A 35 6.60 4.07 2.16
C PHE A 35 7.58 5.16 2.53
N VAL A 36 8.80 4.78 2.93
CA VAL A 36 9.88 5.74 3.20
C VAL A 36 10.69 5.94 1.93
N ASN A 37 10.81 7.19 1.47
CA ASN A 37 11.48 7.58 0.24
C ASN A 37 11.09 6.74 -1.01
N PRO A 38 9.79 6.60 -1.35
CA PRO A 38 9.35 5.89 -2.56
C PRO A 38 9.80 6.59 -3.84
N LYS A 39 9.89 5.84 -4.95
CA LYS A 39 10.23 6.40 -6.26
C LYS A 39 9.16 7.36 -6.77
N ALA A 40 7.90 7.15 -6.40
CA ALA A 40 6.80 8.08 -6.66
C ALA A 40 7.08 9.53 -6.19
N LEU A 41 7.90 9.72 -5.15
CA LEU A 41 8.28 11.05 -4.66
C LEU A 41 9.57 11.61 -5.29
N ALA A 42 10.25 10.83 -6.12
CA ALA A 42 11.42 11.30 -6.84
C ALA A 42 11.03 12.43 -7.81
N GLN A 43 11.82 13.50 -7.85
CA GLN A 43 11.56 14.70 -8.67
C GLN A 43 11.49 14.42 -10.17
N THR A 44 11.92 13.24 -10.61
CA THR A 44 11.85 12.76 -11.99
C THR A 44 10.46 12.27 -12.41
N THR A 45 9.57 12.01 -11.46
CA THR A 45 8.24 11.49 -11.74
C THR A 45 7.30 12.65 -12.02
N THR A 46 6.99 12.88 -13.30
CA THR A 46 6.05 13.91 -13.77
C THR A 46 4.58 13.50 -13.62
N GLU A 47 4.31 12.28 -13.20
CA GLU A 47 2.96 11.72 -13.09
C GLU A 47 2.37 11.97 -11.71
N ASP A 48 1.16 12.52 -11.67
CA ASP A 48 0.43 12.78 -10.44
C ASP A 48 0.05 11.46 -9.73
N ILE A 49 0.34 11.39 -8.44
CA ILE A 49 -0.08 10.27 -7.59
C ILE A 49 -1.60 10.37 -7.39
N THR A 50 -2.35 9.60 -8.15
CA THR A 50 -3.84 9.56 -8.11
C THR A 50 -4.38 8.52 -7.14
N GLY A 51 -3.54 7.57 -6.71
CA GLY A 51 -3.92 6.48 -5.83
C GLY A 51 -2.80 5.46 -5.68
N MET A 52 -3.07 4.39 -4.95
CA MET A 52 -2.22 3.22 -4.83
C MET A 52 -2.94 2.02 -5.45
N TYR A 53 -2.23 1.30 -6.32
CA TYR A 53 -2.69 0.12 -7.05
C TYR A 53 -1.89 -1.08 -6.55
N MET A 54 -2.58 -2.05 -5.95
CA MET A 54 -2.03 -3.33 -5.51
C MET A 54 -2.42 -4.38 -6.56
N ILE A 55 -1.45 -4.82 -7.35
CA ILE A 55 -1.69 -5.67 -8.52
C ILE A 55 -1.11 -7.05 -8.26
N ASP A 56 -1.91 -8.09 -8.47
CA ASP A 56 -1.43 -9.47 -8.50
C ASP A 56 -2.11 -10.27 -9.62
N GLN A 57 -1.93 -11.60 -9.61
CA GLN A 57 -2.51 -12.51 -10.61
C GLN A 57 -4.04 -12.63 -10.55
N GLU A 58 -4.66 -12.28 -9.42
CA GLU A 58 -6.12 -12.34 -9.24
C GLU A 58 -6.82 -11.03 -9.62
N GLY A 59 -6.06 -9.95 -9.84
CA GLY A 59 -6.58 -8.66 -10.27
C GLY A 59 -5.91 -7.48 -9.57
N GLU A 60 -6.62 -6.37 -9.48
CA GLU A 60 -6.15 -5.12 -8.88
C GLU A 60 -7.02 -4.70 -7.69
N ILE A 61 -6.38 -4.22 -6.63
CA ILE A 61 -7.02 -3.54 -5.51
C ILE A 61 -6.56 -2.09 -5.54
N ILE A 62 -7.51 -1.15 -5.50
CA ILE A 62 -7.24 0.27 -5.67
C ILE A 62 -7.62 1.01 -4.40
N THR A 63 -6.76 1.93 -3.96
CA THR A 63 -7.14 2.98 -3.02
C THR A 63 -6.77 4.36 -3.56
N ARG A 64 -7.61 5.36 -3.28
CA ARG A 64 -7.36 6.76 -3.62
C ARG A 64 -6.87 7.57 -2.42
N GLU A 65 -6.91 6.98 -1.23
CA GLU A 65 -6.47 7.63 0.01
C GLU A 65 -4.95 7.53 0.10
N VAL A 66 -4.25 8.47 -0.54
CA VAL A 66 -2.80 8.57 -0.52
C VAL A 66 -2.40 9.98 -0.08
N LYS A 67 -1.47 10.06 0.86
CA LYS A 67 -1.02 11.31 1.49
C LYS A 67 0.50 11.35 1.53
N ALA A 68 1.07 12.45 1.05
CA ALA A 68 2.50 12.69 1.21
C ALA A 68 2.78 13.22 2.64
N ARG A 69 3.78 12.65 3.29
CA ARG A 69 4.31 13.08 4.58
C ARG A 69 5.55 13.92 4.34
N PHE A 70 5.50 15.15 4.83
CA PHE A 70 6.59 16.11 4.73
C PHE A 70 7.31 16.23 6.07
N VAL A 71 8.64 16.25 6.01
CA VAL A 71 9.51 16.53 7.16
C VAL A 71 10.40 17.69 6.77
N ASN A 72 10.36 18.78 7.53
CA ASN A 72 11.11 20.02 7.24
C ASN A 72 10.90 20.57 5.82
N GLY A 73 9.68 20.47 5.29
CA GLY A 73 9.32 20.96 3.95
C GLY A 73 9.77 20.08 2.79
N ARG A 74 10.36 18.90 3.06
CA ARG A 74 10.71 17.91 2.03
C ARG A 74 9.77 16.69 2.11
N PRO A 75 9.31 16.16 0.97
CA PRO A 75 8.53 14.92 0.96
C PRO A 75 9.47 13.76 1.31
N GLU A 76 9.19 13.06 2.40
CA GLU A 76 10.05 11.97 2.91
C GLU A 76 9.34 10.62 2.90
N ALA A 77 8.03 10.61 3.09
CA ALA A 77 7.26 9.37 3.06
C ALA A 77 5.91 9.55 2.38
N LEU A 78 5.35 8.44 1.92
CA LEU A 78 4.02 8.38 1.33
C LEU A 78 3.19 7.40 2.16
N GLU A 79 2.06 7.88 2.66
CA GLU A 79 1.11 7.10 3.43
C GLU A 79 -0.09 6.78 2.55
N ALA A 80 -0.41 5.50 2.39
CA ALA A 80 -1.61 5.06 1.70
C ALA A 80 -2.52 4.29 2.66
N ILE A 81 -3.83 4.52 2.55
CA ILE A 81 -4.82 3.90 3.43
C ILE A 81 -5.78 3.10 2.56
N TYR A 82 -5.91 1.81 2.83
CA TYR A 82 -6.94 0.96 2.22
C TYR A 82 -8.02 0.61 3.25
N LEU A 83 -9.26 0.99 2.94
CA LEU A 83 -10.42 0.73 3.77
C LEU A 83 -11.10 -0.57 3.29
N ILE A 84 -11.11 -1.56 4.17
CA ILE A 84 -11.73 -2.86 3.95
C ILE A 84 -13.13 -2.83 4.54
N LYS A 85 -14.15 -2.97 3.69
CA LYS A 85 -15.56 -2.83 4.07
C LYS A 85 -16.29 -4.16 4.21
N SER A 86 -15.70 -5.25 3.76
CA SER A 86 -16.32 -6.58 3.79
C SER A 86 -15.30 -7.68 4.11
N ALA A 87 -15.81 -8.83 4.57
CA ALA A 87 -15.00 -10.02 4.80
C ALA A 87 -14.35 -10.56 3.50
N GLN A 88 -15.02 -10.41 2.36
CA GLN A 88 -14.49 -10.86 1.06
C GLN A 88 -13.30 -10.01 0.62
N GLU A 89 -13.39 -8.68 0.78
CA GLU A 89 -12.27 -7.77 0.55
C GLU A 89 -11.10 -8.07 1.51
N TRP A 90 -11.41 -8.41 2.76
CA TRP A 90 -10.40 -8.80 3.74
C TRP A 90 -9.62 -10.05 3.31
N GLU A 91 -10.33 -11.13 2.94
CA GLU A 91 -9.69 -12.36 2.45
C GLU A 91 -8.88 -12.12 1.17
N ARG A 92 -9.38 -11.27 0.27
CA ARG A 92 -8.67 -10.88 -0.95
C ARG A 92 -7.39 -10.09 -0.65
N PHE A 93 -7.47 -9.17 0.31
CA PHE A 93 -6.34 -8.36 0.78
C PHE A 93 -5.26 -9.22 1.45
N ILE A 94 -5.64 -10.14 2.34
CA ILE A 94 -4.70 -11.04 3.00
C ILE A 94 -3.95 -11.89 1.97
N ARG A 95 -4.63 -12.41 0.95
CA ARG A 95 -3.99 -13.17 -0.14
C ARG A 95 -3.00 -12.34 -0.94
N PHE A 96 -3.34 -11.08 -1.25
CA PHE A 96 -2.39 -10.15 -1.89
C PHE A 96 -1.16 -9.95 -1.01
N MET A 97 -1.38 -9.63 0.27
CA MET A 97 -0.32 -9.34 1.23
C MET A 97 0.60 -10.53 1.49
N GLN A 98 0.09 -11.76 1.52
CA GLN A 98 0.90 -12.97 1.63
C GLN A 98 1.87 -13.11 0.45
N ARG A 99 1.36 -12.97 -0.78
CA ARG A 99 2.19 -13.03 -1.99
C ARG A 99 3.22 -11.90 -2.03
N TYR A 100 2.79 -10.69 -1.70
CA TYR A 100 3.67 -9.52 -1.67
C TYR A 100 4.80 -9.70 -0.64
N ALA A 101 4.48 -10.25 0.53
CA ALA A 101 5.46 -10.51 1.57
C ALA A 101 6.44 -11.63 1.22
N GLU A 102 5.98 -12.72 0.58
CA GLU A 102 6.84 -13.79 0.09
C GLU A 102 7.86 -13.29 -0.94
N GLU A 103 7.45 -12.35 -1.81
CA GLU A 103 8.32 -11.79 -2.86
C GLU A 103 9.28 -10.70 -2.35
N ASN A 104 8.87 -9.92 -1.33
CA ASN A 104 9.62 -8.75 -0.85
C ASN A 104 10.26 -8.95 0.53
N GLY A 105 10.16 -10.14 1.12
CA GLY A 105 10.76 -10.47 2.42
C GLY A 105 10.19 -9.66 3.59
N LEU A 106 8.91 -9.28 3.53
CA LEU A 106 8.24 -8.57 4.61
C LEU A 106 7.98 -9.52 5.79
N GLU A 107 8.59 -9.25 6.93
CA GLU A 107 8.19 -9.85 8.19
C GLU A 107 6.94 -9.16 8.73
N PHE A 108 5.82 -9.90 8.81
CA PHE A 108 4.63 -9.44 9.53
C PHE A 108 4.93 -9.37 11.03
N SER A 109 5.31 -8.20 11.51
CA SER A 109 5.34 -7.91 12.94
C SER A 109 3.91 -7.76 13.45
N LYS A 110 3.30 -8.88 13.87
CA LYS A 110 1.99 -8.88 14.51
C LYS A 110 2.17 -8.41 15.97
N SER A 111 2.07 -7.11 16.22
CA SER A 111 2.02 -6.52 17.58
C SER A 111 0.59 -6.44 18.09
#